data_AF-A0A7J5EIQ4-F1
#
_entry.id   AF-A0A7J5EIQ4-F1
#
_cell.length_a   1.000
_cell.length_b   1.000
_cell.length_c   1.000
_cell.angle_alpha   90.00
_cell.angle_beta   90.00
_cell.angle_gamma   90.00
#
_symmetry.space_group_name_H-M   'P 1'
#
loop_
_entity.id
_entity.type
_entity.pdbx_description
1 polymer ?
#
loop_
_entity_poly.entity_id
_entity_poly.type
_entity_poly.pdbx_seq_one_letter_code
_entity_poly.pdbx_strand_id
1 'polypeptide(L)'
;MAAVKKKAPAKKPAKPTAAGKPRVFAMSFASVYPLYVQKVERKGRTKAEVDEVIAWLTGYRGKALQRALTAGVDLETFFARAPRMN
;
A
#
# COMPACT_ATOMS: atom_id res chain seq x y z
N MET A 1 -9.72 -27.77 -11.02
CA MET A 1 -8.27 -27.58 -10.79
C MET A 1 -7.71 -26.76 -11.94
N ALA A 2 -7.32 -25.50 -11.71
CA ALA A 2 -6.59 -24.70 -12.71
C ALA A 2 -5.28 -24.26 -12.06
N ALA A 3 -4.20 -24.90 -12.49
CA ALA A 3 -2.86 -24.66 -12.02
C ALA A 3 -2.24 -23.44 -12.74
N VAL A 4 -1.59 -22.62 -11.93
CA VAL A 4 -0.42 -21.77 -12.24
C VAL A 4 -0.64 -20.53 -13.13
N LYS A 5 -0.62 -19.39 -12.44
CA LYS A 5 0.38 -18.36 -12.74
C LYS A 5 0.95 -17.84 -11.41
N LYS A 6 2.03 -18.46 -10.93
CA LYS A 6 2.96 -17.79 -10.01
C LYS A 6 3.43 -16.54 -10.76
N LYS A 7 2.80 -15.39 -10.49
CA LYS A 7 3.29 -14.12 -11.00
C LYS A 7 4.65 -13.94 -10.35
N ALA A 8 5.70 -13.93 -11.18
CA ALA A 8 7.08 -13.66 -10.80
C ALA A 8 7.11 -12.55 -9.74
N PRO A 9 7.99 -12.64 -8.73
CA PRO A 9 8.03 -11.67 -7.66
C PRO A 9 8.17 -10.31 -8.33
N ALA A 10 7.19 -9.42 -8.08
CA ALA A 10 7.38 -8.01 -8.39
C ALA A 10 8.74 -7.68 -7.80
N LYS A 11 9.70 -7.29 -8.66
CA LYS A 11 11.04 -6.87 -8.26
C LYS A 11 10.87 -6.12 -6.96
N LYS A 12 11.35 -6.70 -5.84
CA LYS A 12 11.55 -5.96 -4.60
C LYS A 12 12.24 -4.69 -5.09
N PRO A 13 11.61 -3.50 -4.99
CA PRO A 13 12.24 -2.31 -5.53
C PRO A 13 13.61 -2.29 -4.88
N ALA A 14 14.66 -2.27 -5.72
CA ALA A 14 16.02 -2.23 -5.25
C ALA A 14 16.05 -1.10 -4.21
N LYS A 15 16.44 -1.45 -2.98
CA LYS A 15 16.59 -0.52 -1.87
C LYS A 15 17.15 0.78 -2.43
N PRO A 16 16.47 1.93 -2.33
CA PRO A 16 17.05 3.16 -2.82
C PRO A 16 18.23 3.50 -1.90
N THR A 17 19.40 3.02 -2.27
CA THR A 17 20.68 3.57 -1.84
C THR A 17 20.94 4.75 -2.75
N ALA A 18 20.34 5.88 -2.38
CA ALA A 18 20.73 7.20 -2.86
C ALA A 18 20.53 8.16 -1.68
N ALA A 19 21.60 8.83 -1.27
CA ALA A 19 21.59 9.80 -0.20
C ALA A 19 20.54 10.90 -0.50
N GLY A 20 19.57 11.07 0.40
CA GLY A 20 18.63 12.20 0.37
C GLY A 20 17.15 11.89 0.62
N LYS A 21 16.68 10.63 0.54
CA LYS A 21 15.24 10.30 0.72
C LYS A 21 14.92 9.72 2.11
N PRO A 22 13.88 10.23 2.81
CA PRO A 22 13.40 9.65 4.06
C PRO A 22 13.05 8.17 3.93
N ARG A 23 13.53 7.35 4.87
CA ARG A 23 13.36 5.88 4.86
C ARG A 23 11.89 5.43 4.81
N VAL A 24 10.96 6.28 5.25
CA VAL A 24 9.53 6.02 5.22
C VAL A 24 9.03 5.75 3.80
N PHE A 25 9.54 6.45 2.79
CA PHE A 25 9.10 6.28 1.40
C PHE A 25 9.43 4.90 0.82
N ALA A 26 10.50 4.27 1.31
CA ALA A 26 10.92 2.94 0.91
C ALA A 26 10.26 1.81 1.72
N MET A 27 9.42 2.12 2.71
CA MET A 27 8.70 1.09 3.48
C MET A 27 7.57 0.50 2.65
N SER A 28 7.37 -0.82 2.77
CA SER A 28 6.24 -1.50 2.13
C SER A 28 4.93 -1.00 2.68
N PHE A 29 4.02 -0.58 1.80
CA PHE A 29 2.67 -0.16 2.16
C PHE A 29 1.93 -1.27 2.92
N ALA A 30 2.16 -2.53 2.56
CA ALA A 30 1.56 -3.69 3.23
C ALA A 30 1.97 -3.83 4.70
N SER A 31 3.17 -3.39 5.07
CA SER A 31 3.65 -3.40 6.45
C SER A 31 3.14 -2.20 7.25
N VAL A 32 2.86 -1.08 6.58
CA VAL A 32 2.40 0.16 7.22
C VAL A 32 0.88 0.16 7.41
N TYR A 33 0.13 -0.40 6.47
CA TYR A 33 -1.33 -0.40 6.49
C TYR A 33 -1.96 -0.99 7.78
N PRO A 34 -1.50 -2.14 8.33
CA PRO A 34 -2.01 -2.64 9.61
C PRO A 34 -1.82 -1.65 10.77
N LEU A 35 -0.75 -0.83 10.75
CA LEU A 35 -0.50 0.18 11.77
C LEU A 35 -1.50 1.34 11.69
N TYR A 36 -1.97 1.68 10.48
CA TYR A 36 -3.05 2.65 10.32
C TYR A 36 -4.35 2.12 10.90
N VAL A 37 -4.69 0.87 10.61
CA VAL A 37 -5.88 0.19 11.16
C VAL A 37 -5.82 0.18 12.70
N GLN A 38 -4.73 -0.32 13.28
CA GLN A 38 -4.56 -0.33 14.74
C GLN A 38 -4.66 1.07 15.37
N LYS A 39 -4.10 2.09 14.71
CA LYS A 39 -4.14 3.47 15.22
C LYS A 39 -5.55 4.02 15.25
N VAL A 40 -6.39 3.71 14.26
CA VAL A 40 -7.79 4.16 14.23
C VAL A 40 -8.67 3.32 15.16
N GLU A 41 -8.41 2.02 15.29
CA GLU A 41 -9.13 1.14 16.22
C GLU A 41 -8.95 1.59 17.67
N ARG A 42 -7.73 2.02 18.03
CA ARG A 42 -7.47 2.66 19.34
C ARG A 42 -8.25 3.95 19.56
N LYS A 43 -8.80 4.55 18.50
CA LYS A 43 -9.64 5.75 18.54
C LYS A 43 -11.13 5.45 18.32
N GLY A 44 -11.54 4.18 18.42
CA GLY A 44 -12.93 3.76 18.23
C GLY A 44 -13.42 3.81 16.78
N ARG A 45 -12.50 3.86 15.81
CA ARG A 45 -12.78 3.86 14.37
C ARG A 45 -12.46 2.52 13.76
N THR A 46 -12.90 2.31 12.52
CA THR A 46 -12.85 1.03 11.84
C THR A 46 -11.84 1.01 10.69
N LYS A 47 -11.42 -0.20 10.31
CA LYS A 47 -10.66 -0.44 9.08
C LYS A 47 -11.37 0.14 7.83
N ALA A 48 -12.70 0.09 7.78
CA ALA A 48 -13.47 0.59 6.63
C ALA A 48 -13.26 2.10 6.43
N GLU A 49 -13.18 2.87 7.52
CA GLU A 49 -12.89 4.31 7.45
C GLU A 49 -11.47 4.58 6.92
N VAL A 50 -10.48 3.75 7.28
CA VAL A 50 -9.13 3.85 6.72
C VAL A 50 -9.15 3.56 5.22
N ASP A 51 -9.87 2.51 4.82
CA ASP A 51 -10.02 2.15 3.40
C ASP A 51 -10.70 3.28 2.61
N GLU A 52 -11.68 3.96 3.21
CA GLU A 52 -12.37 5.09 2.61
C GLU A 52 -11.48 6.32 2.46
N VAL A 53 -10.69 6.67 3.49
CA VAL A 53 -9.73 7.77 3.42
C VAL A 53 -8.66 7.51 2.36
N ILE A 54 -8.15 6.27 2.29
CA ILE A 54 -7.19 5.88 1.26
C ILE A 54 -7.83 5.94 -0.12
N ALA A 55 -9.07 5.48 -0.26
CA ALA A 55 -9.82 5.56 -1.50
C ALA A 55 -10.08 7.00 -1.95
N TRP A 56 -10.37 7.91 -1.03
CA TRP A 56 -10.55 9.33 -1.32
C TRP A 56 -9.23 9.97 -1.78
N LEU A 57 -8.13 9.70 -1.07
CA LEU A 57 -6.81 10.30 -1.34
C LEU A 57 -6.15 9.77 -2.62
N THR A 58 -6.33 8.48 -2.93
CA THR A 58 -5.58 7.80 -3.99
C THR A 58 -6.44 7.26 -5.13
N GLY A 59 -7.75 7.12 -4.91
CA GLY A 59 -8.65 6.43 -5.83
C GLY A 59 -8.65 4.90 -5.71
N TYR A 60 -7.81 4.30 -4.86
CA TYR A 60 -7.79 2.83 -4.68
C TYR A 60 -9.01 2.34 -3.89
N ARG A 61 -9.83 1.48 -4.49
CA ARG A 61 -11.02 0.89 -3.84
C ARG A 61 -11.01 -0.64 -3.89
N GLY A 62 -11.52 -1.28 -2.82
CA GLY A 62 -11.77 -2.71 -2.74
C GLY A 62 -10.62 -3.57 -3.26
N LYS A 63 -10.84 -4.29 -4.37
CA LYS A 63 -9.85 -5.18 -4.97
C LYS A 63 -8.56 -4.46 -5.43
N ALA A 64 -8.63 -3.19 -5.81
CA ALA A 64 -7.46 -2.44 -6.24
C ALA A 64 -6.51 -2.16 -5.05
N LEU A 65 -7.09 -1.75 -3.91
CA LEU A 65 -6.35 -1.57 -2.66
C LEU A 65 -5.74 -2.90 -2.18
N GLN A 66 -6.51 -3.99 -2.23
CA GLN A 66 -6.01 -5.32 -1.87
C GLN A 66 -4.85 -5.76 -2.78
N ARG A 67 -4.93 -5.51 -4.09
CA ARG A 67 -3.81 -5.79 -5.01
C ARG A 67 -2.57 -4.99 -4.68
N ALA A 68 -2.69 -3.73 -4.29
CA ALA A 68 -1.57 -2.91 -3.85
C ALA A 68 -0.91 -3.48 -2.58
N LEU A 69 -1.73 -3.93 -1.61
CA LEU A 69 -1.25 -4.59 -0.40
C LEU A 69 -0.55 -5.93 -0.72
N THR A 70 -1.14 -6.79 -1.55
CA THR A 70 -0.53 -8.08 -1.92
C THR A 70 0.72 -7.91 -2.77
N ALA A 71 0.80 -6.86 -3.60
CA ALA A 71 1.98 -6.59 -4.41
C ALA A 71 3.20 -6.15 -3.59
N GLY A 72 3.01 -5.73 -2.34
CA GLY A 72 4.10 -5.33 -1.45
C GLY A 72 4.90 -4.13 -1.96
N VAL A 73 4.25 -3.21 -2.67
CA VAL A 73 4.88 -1.98 -3.17
C VAL A 73 5.27 -1.06 -2.02
N ASP A 74 6.34 -0.30 -2.20
CA ASP A 74 6.75 0.75 -1.26
C ASP A 74 5.77 1.94 -1.30
N LEU A 75 5.80 2.78 -0.26
CA LEU A 75 4.91 3.94 -0.12
C LEU A 75 5.07 4.94 -1.28
N GLU A 76 6.29 5.21 -1.74
CA GLU A 76 6.52 6.10 -2.89
C GLU A 76 5.83 5.58 -4.15
N THR A 77 6.07 4.31 -4.49
CA THR A 77 5.44 3.63 -5.63
C THR A 77 3.92 3.53 -5.48
N PHE A 78 3.41 3.31 -4.27
CA PHE A 78 1.98 3.24 -3.99
C PHE A 78 1.28 4.55 -4.35
N PHE A 79 1.79 5.68 -3.85
CA PHE A 79 1.23 7.00 -4.13
C PHE A 79 1.47 7.44 -5.57
N ALA A 80 2.64 7.14 -6.16
CA ALA A 80 2.95 7.47 -7.55
C ALA A 80 2.04 6.73 -8.56
N ARG A 81 1.52 5.56 -8.19
CA ARG A 81 0.58 4.77 -9.02
C ARG A 81 -0.89 5.00 -8.70
N ALA A 82 -1.19 5.93 -7.80
CA ALA A 82 -2.56 6.26 -7.43
C ALA A 82 -3.39 6.62 -8.69
N PRO A 83 -4.53 5.95 -8.95
CA PRO A 83 -5.36 6.23 -10.12
C PRO A 83 -5.86 7.68 -10.20
N ARG A 84 -6.16 8.29 -9.04
CA ARG A 84 -6.59 9.68 -8.95
C ARG A 84 -6.23 10.24 -7.59
N MET A 85 -5.27 11.16 -7.55
CA MET A 85 -4.96 11.94 -6.36
C MET A 85 -6.01 13.04 -6.18
N ASN A 86 -6.40 13.33 -4.94
CA ASN A 86 -7.38 14.36 -4.60
C ASN A 86 -6.74 15.55 -3.88
#